data_AF-A0A9E4FMD5-F1
#
_entry.id   AF-A0A9E4FMD5-F1
#
_cell.length_a   1.000
_cell.length_b   1.000
_cell.length_c   1.000
_cell.angle_alpha   90.00
_cell.angle_beta   90.00
_cell.angle_gamma   90.00
#
_symmetry.space_group_name_H-M   'P 1'
#
loop_
_entity.id
_entity.type
_entity.pdbx_description
1 polymer ?
#
loop_
_entity_poly.entity_id
_entity_poly.type
_entity_poly.pdbx_seq_one_letter_code
_entity_poly.pdbx_strand_id
1 'polypeptide(L)'
;MLDPEEIAGCEPGCQALNPLGDDQYEASLNVGVGSIKASYKAKITLADQTPPTSYKLTGEGRGSPGFVQGEALISLSEDGDKTTVQVEGDAQVGGTIARVGQRLLGTVNQRMMDNFFNCLKESVAARK
;
A
#
# COMPACT_ATOMS: atom_id res chain seq x y z
N MET A 1 0.19 -1.03 18.76
CA MET A 1 -0.84 -0.55 17.80
C MET A 1 -0.14 -0.05 16.57
N LEU A 2 -0.37 -0.60 15.38
CA LEU A 2 0.21 -0.03 14.15
C LEU A 2 -0.26 1.42 13.98
N ASP A 3 0.69 2.33 13.80
CA ASP A 3 0.38 3.74 13.56
C ASP A 3 0.04 3.94 12.07
N PRO A 4 -1.10 4.55 11.73
CA PRO A 4 -1.44 4.91 10.35
C PRO A 4 -0.32 5.60 9.58
N GLU A 5 0.48 6.45 10.23
CA GLU A 5 1.64 7.11 9.61
C GLU A 5 2.77 6.11 9.30
N GLU A 6 2.99 5.11 10.16
CA GLU A 6 3.95 4.03 9.90
C GLU A 6 3.49 3.11 8.76
N ILE A 7 2.19 2.79 8.74
CA ILE A 7 1.58 2.00 7.66
C ILE A 7 1.79 2.72 6.32
N ALA A 8 1.40 3.98 6.25
CA ALA A 8 1.53 4.75 5.02
C ALA A 8 3.00 5.06 4.66
N GLY A 9 3.90 5.12 5.64
CA GLY A 9 5.35 5.26 5.45
C GLY A 9 6.01 4.02 4.84
N CYS A 10 5.41 2.84 5.01
CA CYS A 10 5.89 1.59 4.40
C CYS A 10 5.53 1.44 2.92
N GLU A 11 4.83 2.40 2.31
CA GLU A 11 4.46 2.33 0.90
C GLU A 11 5.71 2.37 -0.02
N PRO A 12 5.97 1.32 -0.82
CA PRO A 12 7.21 1.22 -1.58
C PRO A 12 7.35 2.29 -2.66
N GLY A 13 8.51 2.94 -2.70
CA GLY A 13 8.79 4.02 -3.66
C GLY A 13 8.18 5.36 -3.25
N CYS A 14 7.60 5.45 -2.04
CA CYS A 14 7.16 6.71 -1.44
C CYS A 14 8.36 7.66 -1.27
N GLN A 15 8.23 8.86 -1.82
CA GLN A 15 9.20 9.95 -1.73
C GLN A 15 8.78 11.00 -0.71
N ALA A 16 7.46 11.13 -0.53
CA ALA A 16 6.85 12.05 0.41
C ALA A 16 5.50 11.48 0.81
N LEU A 17 5.21 11.55 2.10
CA LEU A 17 3.91 11.23 2.66
C LEU A 17 3.45 12.44 3.48
N ASN A 18 2.32 13.03 3.09
CA ASN A 18 1.76 14.19 3.74
C ASN A 18 0.42 13.81 4.38
N PRO A 19 0.26 13.88 5.71
CA PRO A 19 -1.04 13.72 6.33
C PRO A 19 -1.96 14.87 5.89
N LEU A 20 -3.18 14.53 5.49
CA LEU A 20 -4.22 15.47 5.09
C LEU A 20 -5.26 15.69 6.20
N GLY A 21 -5.18 14.92 7.29
CA GLY A 21 -6.21 14.83 8.33
C GLY A 21 -7.22 13.73 8.04
N ASP A 22 -8.03 13.37 9.05
CA ASP A 22 -9.12 12.39 8.95
C ASP A 22 -8.69 11.05 8.31
N ASP A 23 -7.56 10.50 8.77
CA ASP A 23 -7.00 9.22 8.29
C ASP A 23 -6.68 9.21 6.78
N GLN A 24 -6.47 10.39 6.18
CA GLN A 24 -6.10 10.57 4.79
C GLN A 24 -4.67 11.05 4.64
N TYR A 25 -4.02 10.54 3.59
CA TYR A 25 -2.63 10.83 3.26
C TYR A 25 -2.48 11.09 1.77
N GLU A 26 -1.64 12.04 1.40
CA GLU A 26 -1.11 12.17 0.04
C GLU A 26 0.30 11.60 -0.01
N ALA A 27 0.53 10.63 -0.88
CA ALA A 27 1.83 10.05 -1.15
C ALA A 27 2.32 10.42 -2.55
N SER A 28 3.59 10.77 -2.69
CA SER A 28 4.26 10.88 -3.99
C SER A 28 5.15 9.66 -4.20
N LEU A 29 4.90 8.88 -5.25
CA LEU A 29 5.51 7.57 -5.48
C LEU A 29 6.26 7.53 -6.80
N ASN A 30 7.44 6.92 -6.82
CA ASN A 30 8.14 6.59 -8.06
C ASN A 30 8.16 5.08 -8.26
N VAL A 31 7.42 4.62 -9.27
CA VAL A 31 7.24 3.19 -9.53
C VAL A 31 7.76 2.82 -10.91
N GLY A 32 8.52 1.73 -10.96
CA GLY A 32 8.95 1.09 -12.19
C GLY A 32 8.10 -0.13 -12.53
N VAL A 33 7.53 -0.17 -13.73
CA VAL A 33 6.82 -1.33 -14.29
C VAL A 33 7.45 -1.70 -15.62
N GLY A 34 8.27 -2.77 -15.63
CA GLY A 34 9.05 -3.14 -16.80
C GLY A 34 10.02 -2.01 -17.22
N SER A 35 9.86 -1.52 -18.44
CA SER A 35 10.64 -0.39 -18.98
C SER A 35 10.05 1.00 -18.64
N ILE A 36 8.87 1.04 -18.02
CA ILE A 36 8.20 2.31 -17.67
C ILE A 36 8.63 2.71 -16.27
N LYS A 37 9.20 3.91 -16.13
CA LYS A 37 9.38 4.58 -14.84
C LYS A 37 8.44 5.77 -14.81
N ALA A 38 7.61 5.86 -13.78
CA ALA A 38 6.67 6.96 -13.65
C ALA A 38 6.51 7.40 -12.20
N SER A 39 6.22 8.69 -12.05
CA SER A 39 5.79 9.29 -10.81
C SER A 39 4.27 9.25 -10.72
N TYR A 40 3.78 8.88 -9.55
CA TYR A 40 2.37 8.84 -9.21
C TYR A 40 2.14 9.70 -7.98
N LYS A 41 1.03 10.44 -7.99
CA LYS A 41 0.46 10.98 -6.75
C LYS A 41 -0.65 10.06 -6.31
N ALA A 42 -0.56 9.55 -5.10
CA ALA A 42 -1.57 8.71 -4.50
C ALA A 42 -2.27 9.41 -3.35
N LYS A 43 -3.58 9.19 -3.26
CA LYS A 43 -4.35 9.48 -2.06
C LYS A 43 -4.66 8.16 -1.37
N ILE A 44 -4.31 8.06 -0.11
CA ILE A 44 -4.54 6.89 0.75
C ILE A 44 -5.55 7.31 1.80
N THR A 45 -6.55 6.47 2.07
CA THR A 45 -7.52 6.67 3.15
C THR A 45 -7.60 5.39 3.98
N LEU A 46 -7.42 5.51 5.29
CA LEU A 46 -7.77 4.46 6.24
C LEU A 46 -9.22 4.62 6.67
N ALA A 47 -9.96 3.51 6.67
CA ALA A 47 -11.36 3.44 7.07
C ALA A 47 -11.61 2.13 7.85
N ASP A 48 -12.82 2.00 8.40
CA ASP A 48 -13.31 0.78 9.08
C ASP A 48 -12.30 0.20 10.08
N GLN A 49 -11.62 1.08 10.82
CA GLN A 49 -10.59 0.69 11.76
C GLN A 49 -11.21 -0.03 12.95
N THR A 50 -10.79 -1.27 13.19
CA THR A 50 -11.05 -2.00 14.43
C THR A 50 -9.72 -2.32 15.09
N PRO A 51 -9.07 -1.35 15.78
CA PRO A 51 -7.80 -1.60 16.43
C PRO A 51 -7.92 -2.67 17.53
N PRO A 52 -6.95 -3.58 17.68
CA PRO A 52 -5.73 -3.75 16.88
C PRO A 52 -5.88 -4.77 15.72
N THR A 53 -7.09 -5.23 15.44
CA THR A 53 -7.34 -6.45 14.67
C THR A 53 -7.57 -6.22 13.18
N SER A 54 -8.08 -5.07 12.76
CA SER A 54 -8.31 -4.83 11.32
C SER A 54 -8.42 -3.37 10.95
N TYR A 55 -8.22 -3.09 9.67
CA TYR A 55 -8.48 -1.79 9.05
C TYR A 55 -8.65 -1.95 7.53
N LYS A 56 -9.42 -1.05 6.92
CA LYS A 56 -9.57 -0.96 5.47
C LYS A 56 -8.68 0.16 4.94
N LEU A 57 -7.86 -0.15 3.94
CA LEU A 57 -7.11 0.81 3.15
C LEU A 57 -7.82 1.01 1.81
N THR A 58 -7.92 2.26 1.38
CA THR A 58 -8.25 2.59 0.00
C THR A 58 -7.16 3.49 -0.55
N GLY A 59 -6.78 3.26 -1.80
CA GLY A 59 -5.70 3.97 -2.47
C GLY A 59 -6.11 4.34 -3.89
N GLU A 60 -5.88 5.59 -4.26
CA GLU A 60 -5.99 6.03 -5.65
C GLU A 60 -4.71 6.75 -6.07
N GLY A 61 -3.97 6.16 -7.01
CA GLY A 61 -2.75 6.71 -7.60
C GLY A 61 -2.97 7.18 -9.04
N ARG A 62 -2.51 8.38 -9.38
CA ARG A 62 -2.51 8.91 -10.75
C ARG A 62 -1.12 9.38 -11.16
N GLY A 63 -0.73 9.02 -12.37
CA GLY A 63 0.54 9.41 -12.99
C GLY A 63 0.41 9.56 -14.50
N SER A 64 1.49 9.98 -15.15
CA SER A 64 1.48 10.16 -16.62
C SER A 64 1.09 8.91 -17.43
N PRO A 65 1.46 7.67 -17.06
CA PRO A 65 1.10 6.49 -17.85
C PRO A 65 -0.30 5.93 -17.49
N GLY A 66 -0.99 6.49 -16.50
CA GLY A 66 -2.32 6.01 -16.11
C GLY A 66 -2.64 6.16 -14.64
N PHE A 67 -3.55 5.32 -14.17
CA PHE A 67 -4.02 5.34 -12.79
C PHE A 67 -4.13 3.92 -12.22
N VAL A 68 -4.09 3.85 -10.90
CA VAL A 68 -4.36 2.67 -10.08
C VAL A 68 -5.36 3.10 -9.02
N GLN A 69 -6.42 2.31 -8.83
CA GLN A 69 -7.33 2.47 -7.72
C GLN A 69 -7.53 1.11 -7.07
N GLY A 70 -7.44 1.03 -5.75
CA GLY A 70 -7.61 -0.23 -5.06
C GLY A 70 -8.09 -0.06 -3.64
N GLU A 71 -8.53 -1.18 -3.08
CA GLU A 71 -8.88 -1.30 -1.68
C GLU A 71 -8.32 -2.59 -1.12
N ALA A 72 -7.99 -2.58 0.17
CA ALA A 72 -7.49 -3.73 0.89
C ALA A 72 -8.07 -3.75 2.32
N LEU A 73 -8.62 -4.89 2.72
CA LEU A 73 -8.90 -5.21 4.11
C LEU A 73 -7.68 -5.90 4.70
N ILE A 74 -7.10 -5.29 5.74
CA ILE A 74 -6.00 -5.87 6.50
C ILE A 74 -6.56 -6.39 7.82
N SER A 75 -6.29 -7.66 8.11
CA SER A 75 -6.69 -8.35 9.34
C SER A 75 -5.46 -8.93 10.05
N LEU A 76 -5.40 -8.77 11.36
CA LEU A 76 -4.33 -9.23 12.23
C LEU A 76 -4.90 -10.21 13.24
N SER A 77 -4.25 -11.36 13.38
CA SER A 77 -4.58 -12.37 14.38
C SER A 77 -3.33 -12.84 15.12
N GLU A 78 -3.48 -13.12 16.41
CA GLU A 78 -2.43 -13.72 17.22
C GLU A 78 -2.30 -15.22 16.87
N ASP A 79 -1.06 -15.68 16.69
CA ASP A 79 -0.69 -17.07 16.47
C ASP A 79 0.50 -17.43 17.37
N GLY A 80 0.19 -17.68 18.65
CA GLY A 80 1.19 -17.87 19.69
C GLY A 80 2.08 -16.63 19.86
N ASP A 81 3.39 -16.79 19.68
CA ASP A 81 4.37 -15.69 19.75
C ASP A 81 4.48 -14.89 18.44
N LYS A 82 3.61 -15.16 17.46
CA LYS A 82 3.60 -14.52 16.14
C LYS A 82 2.29 -13.77 15.91
N THR A 83 2.33 -12.84 14.97
CA THR A 83 1.14 -12.20 14.43
C THR A 83 0.98 -12.62 12.98
N THR A 84 -0.17 -13.18 12.64
CA THR A 84 -0.57 -13.45 11.26
C THR A 84 -1.24 -12.20 10.71
N VAL A 85 -0.80 -11.75 9.53
CA VAL A 85 -1.39 -10.62 8.81
C VAL A 85 -2.01 -11.17 7.53
N GLN A 86 -3.33 -11.04 7.40
CA GLN A 86 -4.09 -11.41 6.22
C GLN A 86 -4.52 -10.14 5.49
N VAL A 87 -4.31 -10.11 4.17
CA VAL A 87 -4.69 -8.99 3.33
C VAL A 87 -5.50 -9.48 2.15
N GLU A 88 -6.70 -8.91 2.03
CA GLU A 88 -7.64 -9.18 0.97
C GLU A 88 -7.96 -7.87 0.26
N GLY A 89 -7.83 -7.83 -1.06
CA GLY A 89 -8.03 -6.57 -1.77
C GLY A 89 -8.22 -6.77 -3.27
N ASP A 90 -8.73 -5.72 -3.89
CA ASP A 90 -8.90 -5.62 -5.33
C ASP A 90 -8.31 -4.31 -5.83
N ALA A 91 -7.84 -4.30 -7.08
CA ALA A 91 -7.26 -3.12 -7.69
C ALA A 91 -7.59 -3.05 -9.18
N GLN A 92 -8.01 -1.86 -9.60
CA GLN A 92 -8.21 -1.49 -10.99
C GLN A 92 -7.03 -0.66 -11.50
N VAL A 93 -6.52 -1.03 -12.68
CA VAL A 93 -5.44 -0.31 -13.36
C VAL A 93 -5.92 0.12 -14.73
N GLY A 94 -5.72 1.39 -15.07
CA GLY A 94 -6.13 1.97 -16.36
C GLY A 94 -5.06 2.86 -16.99
N GLY A 95 -5.22 3.14 -18.28
CA GLY A 95 -4.28 3.96 -19.06
C GLY A 95 -3.30 3.14 -19.91
N THR A 96 -2.19 3.77 -20.31
CA THR A 96 -1.17 3.10 -21.13
C THR A 96 -0.39 2.07 -20.32
N ILE A 97 -0.28 2.25 -19.00
CA ILE A 97 0.31 1.28 -18.08
C ILE A 97 -0.42 -0.06 -18.06
N ALA A 98 -1.75 -0.07 -18.25
CA ALA A 98 -2.54 -1.32 -18.30
C ALA A 98 -2.15 -2.22 -19.48
N ARG A 99 -1.51 -1.67 -20.53
CA ARG A 99 -1.08 -2.41 -21.73
C ARG A 99 0.12 -3.32 -21.48
N VAL A 100 0.83 -3.17 -20.36
CA VAL A 100 1.96 -4.05 -20.01
C VAL A 100 1.51 -5.49 -19.69
N GLY A 101 0.20 -5.70 -19.49
CA GLY A 101 -0.43 -6.99 -19.27
C GLY A 101 -0.49 -7.40 -17.80
N GLN A 102 -1.50 -8.22 -17.48
CA GLN A 102 -1.81 -8.66 -16.12
C GLN A 102 -0.64 -9.35 -15.41
N ARG A 103 0.15 -10.15 -16.13
CA ARG A 103 1.29 -10.87 -15.55
C ARG A 103 2.33 -9.93 -14.95
N LEU A 104 2.70 -8.87 -15.66
CA LEU A 104 3.72 -7.93 -15.20
C LEU A 104 3.18 -7.05 -14.06
N LEU A 105 1.93 -6.59 -14.18
CA LEU A 105 1.25 -5.87 -13.09
C LEU A 105 1.18 -6.72 -11.82
N GLY A 106 0.84 -8.00 -11.93
CA GLY A 106 0.82 -8.94 -10.81
C GLY A 106 2.20 -9.10 -10.15
N THR A 107 3.28 -9.19 -10.94
CA THR A 107 4.65 -9.25 -10.39
C THR A 107 5.04 -7.97 -9.64
N VAL A 108 4.64 -6.81 -10.15
CA VAL A 108 4.91 -5.53 -9.47
C VAL A 108 4.09 -5.42 -8.19
N ASN A 109 2.80 -5.80 -8.22
CA ASN A 109 1.93 -5.81 -7.05
C ASN A 109 2.50 -6.72 -5.95
N GLN A 110 2.91 -7.95 -6.30
CA GLN A 110 3.51 -8.87 -5.33
C GLN A 110 4.78 -8.29 -4.70
N ARG A 111 5.66 -7.67 -5.49
CA ARG A 111 6.86 -7.00 -4.97
C ARG A 111 6.53 -5.83 -4.05
N MET A 112 5.50 -5.05 -4.38
CA MET A 112 5.05 -3.95 -3.53
C MET A 112 4.53 -4.46 -2.19
N MET A 113 3.69 -5.49 -2.21
CA MET A 113 3.19 -6.13 -0.99
C MET A 113 4.33 -6.71 -0.15
N ASP A 114 5.28 -7.43 -0.76
CA ASP A 114 6.44 -7.97 -0.05
C ASP A 114 7.25 -6.87 0.65
N ASN A 115 7.54 -5.76 -0.05
CA ASN A 115 8.27 -4.63 0.51
C ASN A 115 7.50 -3.95 1.64
N PHE A 116 6.19 -3.73 1.45
CA PHE A 116 5.32 -3.15 2.46
C PHE A 116 5.32 -3.98 3.74
N PHE A 117 5.10 -5.30 3.65
CA PHE A 117 5.07 -6.16 4.84
C PHE A 117 6.45 -6.32 5.49
N ASN A 118 7.53 -6.31 4.72
CA ASN A 118 8.87 -6.33 5.30
C ASN A 118 9.13 -5.05 6.12
N CYS A 119 8.78 -3.88 5.59
CA CYS A 119 8.84 -2.62 6.33
C CYS A 119 7.93 -2.65 7.58
N LEU A 120 6.70 -3.15 7.45
CA LEU A 120 5.76 -3.22 8.56
C LEU A 120 6.29 -4.11 9.69
N LYS A 121 6.89 -5.27 9.35
CA LYS A 121 7.54 -6.16 10.32
C LYS A 121 8.69 -5.46 11.04
N GLU A 122 9.51 -4.71 10.33
CA GLU A 122 10.62 -3.95 10.92
C GLU A 122 10.12 -2.84 11.86
N SER A 123 9.08 -2.09 11.46
CA SER A 123 8.47 -1.04 12.29
C SER A 123 7.88 -1.60 13.59
N VAL A 124 7.20 -2.74 13.51
CA VAL A 124 6.64 -3.43 14.68
C VAL A 124 7.74 -4.02 15.58
N ALA A 125 8.80 -4.57 14.99
CA ALA A 125 9.91 -5.16 15.74
C ALA A 125 10.73 -4.10 16.51
N ALA A 126 10.86 -2.88 15.97
CA ALA A 126 11.57 -1.78 16.60
C ALA A 126 10.89 -1.23 17.87
N ARG A 127 9.68 -1.69 18.19
CA ARG A 127 8.91 -1.30 19.38
C ARG A 127 9.07 -2.25 20.57
N LYS A 128 9.84 -3.32 20.42
CA LYS A 128 10.30 -4.16 21.54
C LYS A 128 11.55 -3.58 22.18
#